data_AF-A0A9X2RKS2-F1
#
_entry.id   AF-A0A9X2RKS2-F1
#
_cell.length_a   1.000
_cell.length_b   1.000
_cell.length_c   1.000
_cell.angle_alpha   90.00
_cell.angle_beta   90.00
_cell.angle_gamma   90.00
#
_symmetry.space_group_name_H-M   'P 1'
#
loop_
_entity.id
_entity.type
_entity.pdbx_description
1 polymer ?
#
loop_
_entity_poly.entity_id
_entity_poly.type
_entity_poly.pdbx_seq_one_letter_code
_entity_poly.pdbx_strand_id
1 'polypeptide(L)' 'MEPRHKKLIFALGFVPFIILYMGLALWIWDQLPDHRAVDFIFFVAAGVAWAFPLKPFMKWMNSPAG' A
#
# COMPACT_ATOMS: atom_id res chain seq x y z
N MET A 1 -6.22 2.43 23.55
CA MET A 1 -6.89 3.14 22.43
C MET A 1 -8.10 2.34 21.99
N GLU A 2 -9.29 2.95 21.99
CA GLU A 2 -10.52 2.26 21.60
C GLU A 2 -10.45 1.80 20.11
N PRO A 3 -10.95 0.60 19.74
CA PRO A 3 -10.82 0.05 18.38
C PRO A 3 -11.34 0.97 17.27
N ARG A 4 -12.35 1.81 17.54
CA ARG A 4 -12.86 2.82 16.60
C ARG A 4 -11.82 3.86 16.20
N HIS A 5 -10.93 4.26 17.12
CA HIS A 5 -9.90 5.27 16.85
C HIS A 5 -8.80 4.71 15.96
N LYS A 6 -8.42 3.44 16.17
CA LYS A 6 -7.46 2.73 15.31
C LYS A 6 -7.97 2.62 13.88
N LYS A 7 -9.27 2.37 13.69
CA LYS A 7 -9.93 2.34 12.37
C LYS A 7 -9.91 3.71 11.68
N LEU A 8 -10.18 4.79 12.40
CA LEU A 8 -10.11 6.15 11.86
C LEU A 8 -8.68 6.54 11.46
N ILE A 9 -7.69 6.28 12.32
CA ILE A 9 -6.27 6.54 12.01
C ILE A 9 -5.85 5.76 10.78
N PHE A 10 -6.24 4.49 10.69
CA PHE A 10 -5.98 3.68 9.51
C PHE A 10 -6.63 4.29 8.27
N ALA A 11 -7.93 4.58 8.29
CA ALA A 11 -8.62 5.15 7.13
C ALA A 11 -7.97 6.47 6.67
N LEU A 12 -7.60 7.34 7.62
CA LEU A 12 -6.99 8.64 7.31
C LEU A 12 -5.56 8.51 6.79
N GLY A 13 -4.78 7.56 7.33
CA GLY A 13 -3.38 7.34 6.93
C GLY A 13 -3.23 6.46 5.69
N PHE A 14 -4.20 5.60 5.42
CA PHE A 14 -4.13 4.64 4.31
C PHE A 14 -4.30 5.32 2.95
N VAL A 15 -5.19 6.31 2.84
CA VAL A 15 -5.38 7.08 1.60
C VAL A 15 -4.09 7.78 1.14
N PRO A 16 -3.41 8.62 1.95
CA PRO A 16 -2.15 9.24 1.54
C PRO A 16 -1.05 8.20 1.33
N PHE A 17 -1.03 7.09 2.07
CA PHE A 17 -0.11 5.99 1.81
C PHE A 17 -0.29 5.40 0.39
N ILE A 18 -1.53 5.12 -0.03
CA ILE A 18 -1.81 4.61 -1.38
C ILE A 18 -1.43 5.64 -2.45
N ILE A 19 -1.71 6.92 -2.23
CA ILE A 19 -1.31 7.98 -3.17
C ILE A 19 0.20 8.02 -3.34
N LEU A 20 0.96 8.02 -2.24
CA LEU A 20 2.43 8.02 -2.27
C LEU A 20 2.97 6.74 -2.91
N TYR A 21 2.38 5.59 -2.59
CA TYR A 21 2.76 4.31 -3.16
C TYR A 21 2.56 4.29 -4.69
N MET A 22 1.39 4.71 -5.17
CA MET A 22 1.09 4.78 -6.60
C MET A 22 2.00 5.79 -7.30
N GLY A 23 2.24 6.96 -6.71
CA GLY A 23 3.16 7.96 -7.26
C GLY A 23 4.58 7.41 -7.39
N LEU A 24 5.08 6.71 -6.36
CA LEU A 24 6.39 6.07 -6.40
C LEU A 24 6.44 4.95 -7.45
N ALA A 25 5.39 4.13 -7.56
CA ALA A 25 5.32 3.06 -8.56
C ALA A 25 5.34 3.63 -9.98
N LEU A 26 4.57 4.68 -10.26
CA LEU A 26 4.59 5.35 -11.57
C LEU A 26 5.95 5.99 -11.87
N TRP A 27 6.55 6.63 -10.87
CA TRP A 27 7.89 7.22 -11.03
C TRP A 27 8.96 6.16 -11.33
N ILE A 28 8.90 4.97 -10.72
CA ILE A 28 9.78 3.85 -11.05
C ILE A 28 9.49 3.33 -12.45
N TRP A 29 8.22 3.21 -12.81
CA TRP A 29 7.79 2.76 -14.14
C TRP A 29 8.34 3.64 -15.26
N ASP A 30 8.34 4.97 -15.08
CA ASP A 30 8.90 5.92 -16.04
C ASP A 30 10.41 5.73 -16.31
N GLN A 31 11.13 5.02 -15.43
CA GLN A 31 12.56 4.70 -15.60
C GLN A 31 12.79 3.35 -16.28
N LEU A 32 11.74 2.56 -16.53
CA LEU A 32 11.84 1.24 -17.11
C LEU A 32 11.91 1.31 -18.65
N PRO A 33 12.52 0.31 -19.31
CA PRO A 33 12.51 0.22 -20.76
C PRO A 33 11.08 0.09 -21.30
N ASP A 34 10.82 0.71 -22.45
CA ASP A 34 9.54 0.60 -23.18
C ASP A 34 9.38 -0.81 -23.78
N HIS A 35 8.94 -1.74 -22.94
CA HIS A 35 8.77 -3.14 -23.28
C HIS A 35 7.56 -3.73 -22.55
N ARG A 36 6.54 -4.15 -23.30
CA ARG A 36 5.26 -4.65 -22.77
C ARG A 36 5.38 -5.74 -21.69
N ALA A 37 6.36 -6.64 -21.79
CA ALA A 37 6.55 -7.68 -20.77
C ALA A 37 7.07 -7.10 -19.44
N VAL A 38 7.89 -6.05 -19.50
CA VAL A 38 8.41 -5.35 -18.32
C VAL A 38 7.26 -4.63 -17.61
N ASP A 39 6.41 -3.93 -18.36
CA ASP A 39 5.21 -3.29 -17.83
C ASP A 39 4.30 -4.30 -17.13
N PHE A 40 4.05 -5.44 -17.78
CA PHE A 40 3.19 -6.48 -17.22
C PHE A 40 3.73 -7.00 -15.88
N ILE A 41 5.01 -7.38 -15.84
CA ILE A 41 5.65 -7.87 -14.61
C ILE A 41 5.64 -6.77 -13.55
N PHE A 42 5.98 -5.53 -13.92
CA PHE A 42 6.03 -4.41 -13.01
C PHE A 42 4.68 -4.13 -12.36
N PHE A 43 3.61 -3.99 -13.14
CA PHE A 43 2.29 -3.69 -12.61
C PHE A 43 1.68 -4.86 -11.83
N VAL A 44 1.96 -6.12 -12.21
CA VAL A 44 1.58 -7.28 -11.39
C VAL A 44 2.32 -7.26 -10.05
N ALA A 45 3.63 -7.04 -10.05
CA ALA A 45 4.43 -6.98 -8.84
C ALA A 45 4.00 -5.81 -7.94
N ALA A 46 3.81 -4.61 -8.49
CA ALA A 46 3.33 -3.45 -7.78
C ALA A 46 1.91 -3.70 -7.21
N GLY A 47 1.01 -4.26 -8.02
CA GLY A 47 -0.34 -4.62 -7.62
C GLY A 47 -0.42 -5.67 -6.49
N VAL A 48 0.63 -6.45 -6.26
CA VAL A 48 0.70 -7.39 -5.12
C VAL A 48 1.49 -6.79 -3.94
N ALA A 49 2.54 -6.02 -4.21
CA ALA A 49 3.46 -5.52 -3.19
C ALA A 49 2.78 -4.57 -2.19
N TRP A 50 1.82 -3.75 -2.61
CA TRP A 50 1.09 -2.85 -1.70
C TRP A 50 0.24 -3.59 -0.65
N ALA A 51 -0.10 -4.87 -0.88
CA ALA A 51 -0.83 -5.68 0.09
C ALA A 51 0.05 -6.15 1.26
N PHE A 52 1.37 -6.10 1.12
CA PHE A 52 2.31 -6.49 2.16
C PHE A 52 2.21 -5.62 3.43
N PRO A 53 2.20 -4.28 3.33
CA PRO A 53 1.99 -3.41 4.49
C PRO A 53 0.60 -3.54 5.12
N LEU A 54 -0.43 -3.92 4.37
CA LEU A 54 -1.80 -4.09 4.92
C LEU A 54 -1.87 -5.09 6.08
N LYS A 55 -1.09 -6.17 6.04
CA LYS A 55 -1.12 -7.26 7.02
C LYS A 55 -0.76 -6.82 8.46
N PRO A 56 0.38 -6.16 8.72
CA PRO A 56 0.69 -5.64 10.06
C PRO A 56 -0.31 -4.56 10.52
N PHE A 57 -0.81 -3.71 9.61
CA PHE A 57 -1.80 -2.69 9.94
C PHE A 57 -3.13 -3.30 10.40
N MET A 58 -3.65 -4.30 9.69
CA MET A 58 -4.86 -5.02 10.09
C MET A 58 -4.70 -5.70 11.45
N LYS A 59 -3.54 -6.31 11.71
CA LYS A 59 -3.23 -6.93 13.01
C LYS A 59 -3.25 -5.89 14.13
N TRP A 60 -2.71 -4.69 13.90
CA TRP A 60 -2.72 -3.60 14.88
C TRP A 60 -4.12 -3.08 15.19
N MET A 61 -4.97 -2.94 14.17
CA MET A 61 -6.38 -2.53 14.33
C MET A 61 -7.19 -3.52 15.17
N ASN A 62 -6.94 -4.82 14.98
CA ASN A 62 -7.63 -5.90 15.70
C ASN A 62 -6.97 -6.27 17.03
N SER A 63 -5.77 -5.77 17.32
CA SER A 63 -5.10 -6.06 18.59
C SER A 63 -5.89 -5.42 19.75
N PRO A 64 -6.17 -6.17 20.83
CA PRO A 64 -6.83 -5.65 22.02
C PRO A 64 -6.09 -4.40 22.52
N ALA A 65 -6.84 -3.41 23.02
CA ALA A 65 -6.25 -2.41 23.87
C ALA A 65 -5.83 -3.14 25.14
N GLY A 66 -4.52 -3.36 25.31
CA GLY A 66 -3.96 -3.70 26.62
C GLY A 66 -4.26 -2.61 27.61
#